data_AF-A0A3A5W763-F1
#
_entry.id   AF-A0A3A5W763-F1
#
_cell.length_a   1.000
_cell.length_b   1.000
_cell.length_c   1.000
_cell.angle_alpha   90.00
_cell.angle_beta   90.00
_cell.angle_gamma   90.00
#
_symmetry.space_group_name_H-M   'P 1'
#
loop_
_entity.id
_entity.type
_entity.pdbx_description
1 polymer ?
#
loop_
_entity_poly.entity_id
_entity_poly.type
_entity_poly.pdbx_seq_one_letter_code
_entity_poly.pdbx_strand_id
1 'polypeptide(L)'
;MVDEATTLIAREESSGRSYPMFIERLLFLGAIVSFFFLQPVVMETVDTPTWLAAISGWCVLPLLLMLSTELVGRVLQRSLSY
;
A
#
# COMPACT_ATOMS: atom_id res chain seq x y z
N MET A 1 -13.76 -34.75 -21.17
CA MET A 1 -13.74 -33.28 -21.25
C MET A 1 -14.81 -32.80 -20.30
N VAL A 2 -14.42 -32.24 -19.16
CA VAL A 2 -15.34 -31.52 -18.26
C VAL A 2 -14.75 -30.12 -18.16
N ASP A 3 -15.17 -29.33 -19.14
CA ASP A 3 -15.12 -27.89 -19.14
C ASP A 3 -16.38 -27.46 -18.38
N GLU A 4 -16.23 -26.88 -17.19
CA GLU A 4 -17.09 -25.79 -16.69
C GLU A 4 -16.63 -25.42 -15.28
N ALA A 5 -16.16 -24.20 -15.11
CA ALA A 5 -15.98 -23.57 -13.82
C ALA A 5 -17.36 -23.28 -13.17
N THR A 6 -18.11 -24.33 -12.84
CA THR A 6 -19.36 -24.21 -12.07
C THR A 6 -19.00 -24.05 -10.59
N THR A 7 -19.03 -22.81 -10.10
CA THR A 7 -19.15 -22.56 -8.67
C THR A 7 -20.56 -22.96 -8.20
N LEU A 8 -20.71 -23.31 -6.91
CA LEU A 8 -21.88 -23.96 -6.30
C LEU A 8 -23.26 -23.27 -6.51
N ILE A 9 -23.31 -22.10 -7.16
CA ILE A 9 -24.53 -21.30 -7.38
C ILE A 9 -24.72 -20.91 -8.86
N ALA A 10 -23.98 -21.48 -9.83
CA ALA A 10 -24.16 -21.16 -11.27
C ALA A 10 -24.22 -19.65 -11.54
N ARG A 11 -23.45 -18.88 -10.75
CA ARG A 11 -23.37 -17.44 -10.86
C ARG A 11 -22.14 -17.14 -11.71
N GLU A 12 -22.37 -16.46 -12.82
CA GLU A 12 -21.31 -15.82 -13.61
C GLU A 12 -20.60 -14.80 -12.71
N GLU A 13 -19.51 -15.23 -12.06
CA GLU A 13 -18.59 -14.29 -11.45
C GLU A 13 -17.79 -13.66 -12.59
N SER A 14 -18.09 -12.40 -12.90
CA SER A 14 -17.16 -11.61 -13.70
C SER A 14 -15.84 -11.61 -12.92
N SER A 15 -14.83 -12.32 -13.44
CA SER A 15 -13.49 -12.30 -12.88
C SER A 15 -13.09 -10.83 -12.75
N GLY A 16 -13.08 -10.32 -11.51
CA GLY A 16 -12.72 -8.94 -11.25
C GLY A 16 -11.34 -8.71 -11.86
N ARG A 17 -11.25 -7.74 -12.77
CA ARG A 17 -10.06 -7.47 -13.59
C ARG A 17 -8.80 -7.58 -12.71
N SER A 18 -7.96 -8.55 -13.04
CA SER A 18 -6.79 -8.91 -12.23
C SER A 18 -5.83 -7.73 -12.18
N TYR A 19 -5.92 -6.93 -11.11
CA TYR A 19 -4.99 -5.85 -10.88
C TYR A 19 -3.61 -6.48 -10.65
N PRO A 20 -2.56 -6.05 -11.36
CA PRO A 20 -1.26 -6.68 -11.28
C PRO A 20 -0.66 -6.47 -9.89
N MET A 21 -0.71 -7.52 -9.07
CA MET A 21 -0.19 -7.56 -7.70
C MET A 21 1.30 -7.20 -7.59
N PHE A 22 2.05 -7.23 -8.70
CA PHE A 22 3.43 -6.74 -8.76
C PHE A 22 3.55 -5.24 -8.50
N ILE A 23 2.57 -4.43 -8.90
CA ILE A 23 2.64 -2.97 -8.71
C ILE A 23 2.55 -2.61 -7.21
N GLU A 24 1.68 -3.27 -6.46
CA GLU A 24 1.57 -3.07 -5.00
C GLU A 24 2.88 -3.41 -4.30
N ARG A 25 3.55 -4.49 -4.74
CA ARG A 25 4.86 -4.89 -4.21
C ARG A 25 5.93 -3.84 -4.48
N LEU A 26 5.95 -3.24 -5.68
CA LEU A 26 6.88 -2.16 -5.99
C LEU A 26 6.62 -0.90 -5.15
N LEU A 27 5.34 -0.52 -4.97
CA LEU A 27 4.97 0.60 -4.10
C LEU A 27 5.41 0.36 -2.65
N PHE A 28 5.21 -0.85 -2.15
CA PHE A 28 5.64 -1.22 -0.80
C PHE A 28 7.16 -1.17 -0.64
N LEU A 29 7.92 -1.71 -1.60
CA LEU A 29 9.38 -1.59 -1.61
C LEU A 29 9.83 -0.12 -1.64
N GLY A 30 9.16 0.71 -2.46
CA GLY A 30 9.41 2.15 -2.49
C GLY A 30 9.15 2.83 -1.15
N ALA A 31 8.09 2.44 -0.43
CA ALA A 31 7.79 2.93 0.90
C ALA A 31 8.85 2.53 1.93
N ILE A 32 9.36 1.30 1.88
CA ILE A 32 10.47 0.86 2.75
C ILE A 32 11.72 1.71 2.49
N VAL A 33 12.10 1.89 1.24
CA VAL A 33 13.25 2.72 0.87
C VAL A 33 13.05 4.16 1.36
N SER A 34 11.87 4.73 1.14
CA SER A 34 11.53 6.07 1.59
C SER A 34 11.60 6.19 3.11
N PHE A 35 11.17 5.17 3.86
CA PHE A 35 11.26 5.15 5.32
C PHE A 35 12.70 5.31 5.81
N PHE A 36 13.66 4.59 5.21
CA PHE A 36 15.08 4.70 5.60
C PHE A 36 15.64 6.12 5.43
N PHE A 37 15.19 6.87 4.43
CA PHE A 37 15.64 8.25 4.21
C PHE A 37 14.85 9.28 5.02
N LEU A 38 13.55 9.09 5.21
CA LEU A 38 12.68 10.05 5.92
C LEU A 38 12.75 9.90 7.43
N GLN A 39 12.99 8.70 7.96
CA GLN A 39 13.03 8.48 9.41
C GLN A 39 14.04 9.37 10.13
N PRO A 40 15.32 9.49 9.69
CA PRO A 40 16.27 10.37 10.36
C PRO A 40 15.85 11.84 10.24
N VAL A 41 15.31 12.25 9.09
CA VAL A 41 14.82 13.61 8.86
C VAL A 41 13.68 13.96 9.82
N VAL A 42 12.74 13.04 10.04
CA VAL A 42 11.62 13.23 10.99
C VAL A 42 12.13 13.30 12.43
N MET A 43 13.10 12.47 12.80
CA MET A 43 13.72 12.52 14.14
C MET A 43 14.44 13.85 14.41
N GLU A 44 15.11 14.40 13.40
CA GLU A 44 15.83 15.68 13.51
C GLU A 44 14.89 16.89 13.47
N THR A 45 13.79 16.81 12.71
CA THR A 45 12.82 17.91 12.61
C THR A 45 12.04 18.11 13.91
N VAL A 46 11.89 17.04 14.71
CA VAL A 46 11.15 17.07 15.98
C VAL A 46 12.13 17.03 17.14
N ASP A 47 12.69 18.18 17.50
CA ASP A 47 13.72 18.26 18.55
C ASP A 47 13.17 18.01 19.96
N THR A 48 12.01 18.58 20.30
CA THR A 48 11.41 18.41 21.63
C THR A 48 9.88 18.40 21.60
N PRO A 49 9.24 17.58 22.45
CA PRO A 49 9.85 16.61 23.36
C PRO A 49 10.24 15.29 22.66
N THR A 50 11.29 14.61 23.15
CA THR A 50 11.89 13.41 22.51
C THR A 50 10.90 12.26 22.28
N TRP A 51 9.89 12.12 23.14
CA TRP A 51 8.85 11.11 22.96
C TRP A 51 7.96 11.37 21.74
N LEU A 52 7.74 12.65 21.39
CA LEU A 52 6.97 13.03 20.21
C LEU A 52 7.76 12.75 18.93
N ALA A 53 9.08 13.00 18.96
CA ALA A 53 10.00 12.59 17.89
C ALA A 53 9.90 11.08 17.66
N ALA A 54 10.05 10.29 18.72
CA ALA A 54 9.97 8.83 18.66
C ALA A 54 8.63 8.34 18.06
N ILE A 55 7.49 8.88 18.53
CA ILE A 55 6.17 8.54 17.99
C ILE A 55 6.08 8.92 16.51
N SER A 56 6.54 10.12 16.13
CA SER A 56 6.44 10.60 14.76
C SER A 56 7.23 9.74 13.77
N GLY A 57 8.49 9.41 14.03
CA GLY A 57 9.28 8.64 13.06
C GLY A 57 9.14 7.13 13.16
N TRP A 58 8.77 6.56 14.31
CA TRP A 58 8.61 5.10 14.45
C TRP A 58 7.17 4.61 14.34
N CYS A 59 6.18 5.46 14.59
CA CYS A 59 4.76 5.08 14.49
C CYS A 59 4.05 5.83 13.36
N VAL A 60 4.10 7.16 13.36
CA VAL A 60 3.31 7.98 12.41
C VAL A 60 3.85 7.86 10.98
N LEU A 61 5.15 8.00 10.80
CA LEU A 61 5.80 7.91 9.49
C LEU A 61 5.53 6.58 8.76
N PRO A 62 5.75 5.39 9.34
CA PRO A 62 5.50 4.14 8.64
C PRO A 62 4.01 3.93 8.35
N LEU A 63 3.11 4.37 9.26
CA LEU A 63 1.67 4.34 9.01
C LEU A 63 1.26 5.26 7.86
N LEU A 64 1.84 6.47 7.77
CA LEU A 64 1.60 7.39 6.65
C LEU A 64 2.12 6.84 5.34
N LEU A 65 3.30 6.21 5.34
CA LEU A 65 3.85 5.57 4.15
C LEU A 65 2.94 4.42 3.69
N MET A 66 2.49 3.55 4.61
CA MET A 66 1.53 2.49 4.30
C MET A 66 0.22 3.05 3.72
N LEU A 67 -0.34 4.08 4.36
CA LEU A 67 -1.56 4.74 3.87
C LEU A 67 -1.35 5.32 2.46
N SER A 68 -0.19 5.94 2.21
CA SER A 68 0.13 6.49 0.89
C SER A 68 0.20 5.41 -0.18
N THR A 69 0.79 4.24 0.13
CA THR A 69 0.86 3.13 -0.83
C THR A 69 -0.53 2.58 -1.18
N GLU A 70 -1.42 2.48 -0.20
CA GLU A 70 -2.82 2.06 -0.40
C GLU A 70 -3.59 3.07 -1.26
N LEU A 71 -3.45 4.36 -0.97
CA LEU A 71 -4.12 5.41 -1.73
C LEU A 71 -3.64 5.44 -3.18
N VAL A 72 -2.34 5.34 -3.42
CA VAL A 72 -1.77 5.28 -4.77
C VAL A 72 -2.24 4.01 -5.49
N GLY A 73 -2.24 2.86 -4.81
CA GLY A 73 -2.75 1.60 -5.35
C GLY A 73 -4.21 1.71 -5.79
N ARG A 74 -5.09 2.29 -4.96
CA ARG A 74 -6.50 2.51 -5.29
C ARG A 74 -6.70 3.48 -6.45
N VAL A 75 -5.93 4.56 -6.51
CA VAL A 75 -5.99 5.53 -7.63
C VAL A 75 -5.56 4.86 -8.92
N LEU A 76 -4.50 4.06 -8.89
CA LEU A 76 -4.00 3.35 -10.05
C LEU A 76 -5.01 2.29 -10.53
N GLN A 77 -5.58 1.51 -9.62
CA GLN A 77 -6.62 0.54 -9.92
C GLN A 77 -7.84 1.22 -10.57
N ARG A 78 -8.31 2.34 -10.01
CA ARG A 78 -9.42 3.12 -10.60
C ARG A 78 -9.10 3.63 -12.00
N SER A 79 -7.87 4.11 -12.22
CA SER A 79 -7.45 4.66 -13.52
C SER A 79 -7.29 3.58 -14.59
N LEU A 80 -6.80 2.39 -14.21
CA LEU A 80 -6.69 1.23 -15.11
C LEU A 80 -8.00 0.46 -15.27
N SER A 81 -9.05 0.73 -14.49
CA SER A 81 -10.36 0.09 -14.62
C SER A 81 -11.34 0.83 -15.53
N TYR A 82 -10.95 1.98 -16.09
CA TYR A 82 -11.63 2.61 -17.23
C TYR A 82 -11.12 2.00 -18.56
#